data_AF-A0A4Y7MW58-F1
#
_entry.id   AF-A0A4Y7MW58-F1
#
_cell.length_a   1.000
_cell.length_b   1.000
_cell.length_c   1.000
_cell.angle_alpha   90.00
_cell.angle_beta   90.00
_cell.angle_gamma   90.00
#
_symmetry.space_group_name_H-M   'P 1'
#
loop_
_entity.id
_entity.type
_entity.pdbx_description
1 polymer ?
#
loop_
_entity_poly.entity_id
_entity_poly.type
_entity_poly.pdbx_seq_one_letter_code
_entity_poly.pdbx_strand_id
1 'polypeptide(L)'
;MIMQLFELKEAQRSSVASSFMKKMEDFKESSRRNDDEECLRKKQELEERLVPKTESQIDVEMTIQRLQNEARLRIQQKEDQIDKKLREVQSIQEKELQEDLKKKTLELQIVEAQRRKGICSEKLELMLKSLDESIISCLNKESFLQTIQMKIDRVTALKNQFQVVANTANNADPLINATRSENIVQQIEDLSEVIKEDISKNNAAVHEKVMLAKRQAQSTVPAPAVKQEQQNDSSNHSEKKTNETDEGYEDLNFVQRDDLLLYSQLQSELSQYESSAAAFTNDLSLKALRFELQKAVLHPLNEISDLSGQHLQDKLDRLASLLRGNAVNVGSRVVRATEHPGGLEYCTNLLARRMVSQGEDQVNVNPKAAFPIAAVITELWIEFPIFGRLVLAHFYRQCPYLVPYYAPQQEGQSNEDYYKSLGYRYSNGKVEQQPAYLKRMSGVVRLYAAILISLPRRNQPHPHGLEHAWRYLASLLNLSPRNDITAAILVEFLSVAGHAMSKEYGKQFQKILHLICTEYFSMIRNVTPKGSGGGPVTRLEDFLQESITKGGIPPPAGQLPLRFW
;
A
#
# COMPACT_ATOMS: atom_id res chain seq x y z
N MET A 1 27.02 10.89 39.69
CA MET A 1 26.94 9.48 40.13
C MET A 1 26.11 8.60 39.17
N ILE A 2 24.96 9.05 38.63
CA ILE A 2 24.17 8.27 37.64
C ILE A 2 24.83 8.26 36.23
N MET A 3 25.42 9.38 35.79
CA MET A 3 26.12 9.48 34.51
C MET A 3 27.38 8.59 34.42
N GLN A 4 28.13 8.50 35.53
CA GLN A 4 29.29 7.61 35.63
C GLN A 4 28.92 6.13 35.63
N LEU A 5 27.75 5.76 36.17
CA LEU A 5 27.22 4.37 36.10
C LEU A 5 26.72 4.00 34.70
N PHE A 6 26.28 4.99 33.91
CA PHE A 6 25.89 4.81 32.51
C PHE A 6 27.14 4.65 31.62
N GLU A 7 28.12 5.52 31.77
CA GLU A 7 29.42 5.47 31.06
C GLU A 7 30.19 4.17 31.35
N LEU A 8 30.18 3.67 32.60
CA LEU A 8 30.79 2.38 32.95
C LEU A 8 30.06 1.17 32.31
N LYS A 9 28.73 1.22 32.20
CA LYS A 9 27.94 0.18 31.53
C LYS A 9 28.09 0.20 30.01
N GLU A 10 28.24 1.39 29.41
CA GLU A 10 28.53 1.57 27.98
C GLU A 10 29.95 1.13 27.63
N ALA A 11 30.94 1.47 28.47
CA ALA A 11 32.32 1.04 28.31
C ALA A 11 32.47 -0.49 28.45
N GLN A 12 31.76 -1.12 29.39
CA GLN A 12 31.74 -2.59 29.52
C GLN A 12 31.04 -3.27 28.34
N ARG A 13 29.92 -2.73 27.81
CA ARG A 13 29.25 -3.27 26.61
C ARG A 13 30.10 -3.11 25.35
N SER A 14 30.77 -1.96 25.18
CA SER A 14 31.70 -1.68 24.08
C SER A 14 32.94 -2.60 24.14
N SER A 15 33.48 -2.85 25.33
CA SER A 15 34.62 -3.76 25.54
C SER A 15 34.28 -5.22 25.21
N VAL A 16 33.07 -5.70 25.54
CA VAL A 16 32.63 -7.06 25.23
C VAL A 16 32.34 -7.21 23.73
N ALA A 17 31.74 -6.19 23.10
CA ALA A 17 31.54 -6.14 21.65
C ALA A 17 32.86 -6.11 20.87
N SER A 18 33.85 -5.34 21.33
CA SER A 18 35.19 -5.28 20.75
C SER A 18 35.95 -6.62 20.87
N SER A 19 35.87 -7.28 22.03
CA SER A 19 36.45 -8.62 22.25
C SER A 19 35.82 -9.70 21.34
N PHE A 20 34.52 -9.64 21.13
CA PHE A 20 33.79 -10.56 20.26
C PHE A 20 34.10 -10.31 18.78
N MET A 21 34.14 -9.04 18.35
CA MET A 21 34.52 -8.66 16.99
C MET A 21 35.96 -9.09 16.66
N LYS A 22 36.90 -8.93 17.59
CA LYS A 22 38.29 -9.39 17.42
C LYS A 22 38.37 -10.91 17.27
N LYS A 23 37.63 -11.69 18.07
CA LYS A 23 37.55 -13.16 17.91
C LYS A 23 36.93 -13.58 16.57
N MET A 24 36.00 -12.79 16.04
CA MET A 24 35.36 -13.06 14.75
C MET A 24 36.25 -12.66 13.57
N GLU A 25 37.07 -11.62 13.71
CA GLU A 25 38.15 -11.25 12.78
C GLU A 25 39.23 -12.36 12.76
N ASP A 26 39.69 -12.80 13.94
CA ASP A 26 40.68 -13.86 14.10
C ASP A 26 40.16 -15.20 13.52
N PHE A 27 38.87 -15.50 13.68
CA PHE A 27 38.22 -16.66 13.08
C PHE A 27 38.12 -16.56 11.55
N LYS A 28 37.80 -15.38 11.01
CA LYS A 28 37.79 -15.12 9.56
C LYS A 28 39.20 -15.21 8.96
N GLU A 29 40.22 -14.71 9.66
CA GLU A 29 41.61 -14.79 9.22
C GLU A 29 42.14 -16.24 9.27
N SER A 30 41.78 -17.00 10.31
CA SER A 30 42.07 -18.44 10.40
C SER A 30 41.35 -19.26 9.33
N SER A 31 40.11 -18.90 8.97
CA SER A 31 39.37 -19.54 7.88
C SER A 31 40.01 -19.25 6.52
N ARG A 32 40.40 -17.99 6.26
CA ARG A 32 41.09 -17.62 5.01
C ARG A 32 42.44 -18.32 4.87
N ARG A 33 43.22 -18.43 5.96
CA ARG A 33 44.49 -19.18 5.94
C ARG A 33 44.29 -20.67 5.66
N ASN A 34 43.24 -21.29 6.22
CA ASN A 34 42.88 -22.68 5.90
C ASN A 34 42.44 -22.85 4.44
N ASP A 35 41.64 -21.92 3.91
CA ASP A 35 41.18 -21.95 2.52
C ASP A 35 42.35 -21.73 1.53
N ASP A 36 43.30 -20.87 1.87
CA ASP A 36 44.53 -20.63 1.10
C ASP A 36 45.48 -21.84 1.15
N GLU A 37 45.63 -22.50 2.31
CA GLU A 37 46.38 -23.75 2.44
C GLU A 37 45.72 -24.92 1.70
N GLU A 38 44.39 -25.01 1.69
CA GLU A 38 43.64 -26.01 0.92
C GLU A 38 43.74 -25.75 -0.59
N CYS A 39 43.75 -24.48 -1.00
CA CYS A 39 43.98 -24.07 -2.39
C CYS A 39 45.40 -24.41 -2.85
N LEU A 40 46.41 -24.16 -2.00
CA LEU A 40 47.80 -24.49 -2.28
C LEU A 40 48.03 -26.01 -2.32
N ARG A 41 47.38 -26.78 -1.44
CA ARG A 41 47.38 -28.25 -1.49
C ARG A 41 46.74 -28.79 -2.76
N LYS A 42 45.57 -28.28 -3.16
CA LYS A 42 44.92 -28.67 -4.43
C LYS A 42 45.75 -28.31 -5.64
N LYS A 43 46.45 -27.17 -5.59
CA LYS A 43 47.40 -26.77 -6.64
C LYS A 43 48.60 -27.72 -6.72
N GLN A 44 49.16 -28.12 -5.58
CA GLN A 44 50.24 -29.11 -5.51
C GLN A 44 49.79 -30.52 -5.94
N GLU A 45 48.58 -30.96 -5.56
CA GLU A 45 47.98 -32.21 -6.05
C GLU A 45 47.74 -32.18 -7.57
N LEU A 46 47.38 -31.03 -8.13
CA LEU A 46 47.22 -30.84 -9.57
C LEU A 46 48.57 -30.82 -10.30
N GLU A 47 49.61 -30.22 -9.70
CA GLU A 47 50.98 -30.22 -10.22
C GLU A 47 51.62 -31.62 -10.15
N GLU A 48 51.39 -32.42 -9.11
CA GLU A 48 51.83 -33.83 -9.03
C GLU A 48 51.10 -34.74 -10.04
N ARG A 49 49.82 -34.47 -10.33
CA ARG A 49 49.04 -35.17 -11.36
C ARG A 49 49.48 -34.83 -12.80
N LEU A 50 50.29 -33.80 -12.99
CA LEU A 50 50.82 -33.37 -14.29
C LEU A 50 52.21 -33.92 -14.61
N VAL A 51 52.78 -34.79 -13.75
CA VAL A 51 54.01 -35.53 -14.09
C VAL A 51 53.66 -36.66 -15.08
N PRO A 52 54.23 -36.68 -16.29
CA PRO A 52 53.70 -37.47 -17.40
C PRO A 52 54.04 -38.96 -17.23
N LYS A 53 53.02 -39.78 -16.92
CA LYS A 53 53.02 -41.20 -17.33
C LYS A 53 52.25 -41.28 -18.63
N THR A 54 52.90 -41.86 -19.64
CA THR A 54 52.38 -42.15 -20.98
C THR A 54 51.07 -42.93 -20.91
N GLU A 55 49.96 -42.21 -20.84
CA GLU A 55 48.62 -42.69 -21.12
C GLU A 55 48.15 -42.04 -22.42
N SER A 56 47.48 -42.83 -23.27
CA SER A 56 46.93 -42.35 -24.53
C SER A 56 46.03 -41.15 -24.27
N GLN A 57 46.12 -40.12 -25.11
CA GLN A 57 45.32 -38.89 -25.03
C GLN A 57 43.81 -39.18 -24.87
N ILE A 58 43.36 -40.31 -25.43
CA ILE A 58 41.97 -40.80 -25.39
C ILE A 58 41.55 -41.28 -23.98
N ASP A 59 42.45 -41.91 -23.22
CA ASP A 59 42.14 -42.42 -21.87
C ASP A 59 42.04 -41.28 -20.85
N VAL A 60 42.89 -40.25 -21.01
CA VAL A 60 42.83 -39.02 -20.23
C VAL A 60 41.51 -38.29 -20.50
N GLU A 61 41.09 -38.20 -21.75
CA GLU A 61 39.85 -37.52 -22.15
C GLU A 61 38.59 -38.26 -21.65
N MET A 62 38.56 -39.60 -21.74
CA MET A 62 37.49 -40.41 -21.13
C MET A 62 37.41 -40.26 -19.60
N THR A 63 38.56 -40.20 -18.93
CA THR A 63 38.61 -40.05 -17.46
C THR A 63 38.12 -38.67 -17.03
N ILE A 64 38.53 -37.62 -17.74
CA ILE A 64 38.02 -36.25 -17.51
C ILE A 64 36.50 -36.21 -17.70
N GLN A 65 35.98 -36.83 -18.76
CA GLN A 65 34.54 -36.82 -19.04
C GLN A 65 33.74 -37.59 -17.98
N ARG A 66 34.28 -38.71 -17.47
CA ARG A 66 33.67 -39.45 -16.35
C ARG A 66 33.63 -38.62 -15.06
N LEU A 67 34.73 -37.95 -14.71
CA LEU A 67 34.81 -37.08 -13.53
C LEU A 67 33.87 -35.87 -13.64
N GLN A 68 33.74 -35.28 -14.83
CA GLN A 68 32.78 -34.20 -15.09
C GLN A 68 31.33 -34.67 -14.92
N ASN A 69 30.99 -35.87 -15.40
CA ASN A 69 29.65 -36.44 -15.25
C ASN A 69 29.33 -36.77 -13.78
N GLU A 70 30.29 -37.32 -13.02
CA GLU A 70 30.12 -37.56 -11.58
C GLU A 70 29.99 -36.26 -10.78
N ALA A 71 30.75 -35.21 -11.14
CA ALA A 71 30.61 -33.89 -10.52
C ALA A 71 29.24 -33.27 -10.79
N ARG A 72 28.73 -33.37 -12.04
CA ARG A 72 27.38 -32.92 -12.40
C ARG A 72 26.30 -33.66 -11.61
N LEU A 73 26.41 -34.98 -11.50
CA LEU A 73 25.45 -35.80 -10.76
C LEU A 73 25.43 -35.43 -9.26
N ARG A 74 26.59 -35.17 -8.66
CA ARG A 74 26.68 -34.71 -7.25
C ARG A 74 26.08 -33.33 -7.04
N ILE A 75 26.24 -32.41 -7.99
CA ILE A 75 25.61 -31.09 -7.94
C ILE A 75 24.09 -31.25 -8.01
N GLN A 76 23.60 -32.03 -8.98
CA GLN A 76 22.16 -32.28 -9.15
C GLN A 76 21.54 -32.93 -7.91
N GLN A 77 22.20 -33.91 -7.28
CA GLN A 77 21.71 -34.53 -6.05
C GLN A 77 21.64 -33.55 -4.86
N LYS A 78 22.57 -32.59 -4.79
CA LYS A 78 22.53 -31.53 -3.76
C LYS A 78 21.42 -30.53 -4.05
N GLU A 79 21.23 -30.15 -5.30
CA GLU A 79 20.11 -29.29 -5.73
C GLU A 79 18.75 -29.94 -5.41
N ASP A 80 18.57 -31.22 -5.75
CA ASP A 80 17.35 -31.97 -5.44
C ASP A 80 17.06 -32.05 -3.92
N GLN A 81 18.11 -32.20 -3.09
CA GLN A 81 17.97 -32.18 -1.64
C GLN A 81 17.58 -30.79 -1.11
N ILE A 82 18.17 -29.73 -1.68
CA ILE A 82 17.82 -28.35 -1.33
C ILE A 82 16.37 -28.09 -1.70
N ASP A 83 15.94 -28.47 -2.91
CA ASP A 83 14.57 -28.30 -3.39
C ASP A 83 13.55 -29.09 -2.57
N LYS A 84 13.92 -30.28 -2.10
CA LYS A 84 13.08 -31.06 -1.17
C LYS A 84 12.90 -30.33 0.16
N LYS A 85 13.99 -29.85 0.77
CA LYS A 85 13.92 -29.07 2.01
C LYS A 85 13.18 -27.75 1.84
N LEU A 86 13.34 -27.09 0.69
CA LEU A 86 12.64 -25.85 0.38
C LEU A 86 11.13 -26.06 0.33
N ARG A 87 10.67 -27.16 -0.29
CA ARG A 87 9.25 -27.55 -0.33
C ARG A 87 8.69 -27.89 1.04
N GLU A 88 9.46 -28.59 1.88
CA GLU A 88 9.05 -28.88 3.26
C GLU A 88 8.89 -27.60 4.08
N VAL A 89 9.84 -26.66 3.98
CA VAL A 89 9.76 -25.36 4.66
C VAL A 89 8.58 -24.53 4.14
N GLN A 90 8.35 -24.51 2.82
CA GLN A 90 7.18 -23.83 2.24
C GLN A 90 5.87 -24.41 2.76
N SER A 91 5.75 -25.74 2.86
CA SER A 91 4.53 -26.39 3.38
C SER A 91 4.28 -26.07 4.86
N ILE A 92 5.34 -25.97 5.66
CA ILE A 92 5.23 -25.57 7.07
C ILE A 92 4.78 -24.11 7.17
N GLN A 93 5.40 -23.21 6.39
CA GLN A 93 5.04 -21.79 6.36
C GLN A 93 3.60 -21.56 5.89
N GLU A 94 3.12 -22.30 4.90
CA GLU A 94 1.72 -22.23 4.45
C GLU A 94 0.73 -22.65 5.54
N LYS A 95 1.05 -23.68 6.32
CA LYS A 95 0.22 -24.13 7.44
C LYS A 95 0.17 -23.10 8.56
N GLU A 96 1.33 -22.56 8.96
CA GLU A 96 1.41 -21.50 9.97
C GLU A 96 0.62 -20.27 9.55
N LEU A 97 0.74 -19.85 8.28
CA LEU A 97 -0.03 -18.73 7.75
C LEU A 97 -1.54 -19.00 7.76
N GLN A 98 -1.97 -20.22 7.44
CA GLN A 98 -3.39 -20.60 7.52
C GLN A 98 -3.93 -20.58 8.96
N GLU A 99 -3.14 -21.04 9.94
CA GLU A 99 -3.53 -21.00 11.35
C GLU A 99 -3.59 -19.57 11.89
N ASP A 100 -2.63 -18.73 11.53
CA ASP A 100 -2.61 -17.31 11.89
C ASP A 100 -3.81 -16.55 11.29
N LEU A 101 -4.15 -16.83 10.03
CA LEU A 101 -5.34 -16.26 9.39
C LEU A 101 -6.62 -16.69 10.11
N LYS A 102 -6.75 -17.97 10.48
CA LYS A 102 -7.91 -18.47 11.25
C LYS A 102 -8.01 -17.77 12.61
N LYS A 103 -6.89 -17.60 13.31
CA LYS A 103 -6.85 -16.93 14.62
C LYS A 103 -7.25 -15.46 14.51
N LYS A 104 -6.70 -14.72 13.54
CA LYS A 104 -7.07 -13.31 13.29
C LYS A 104 -8.54 -13.15 12.93
N THR A 105 -9.08 -14.02 12.09
CA THR A 105 -10.52 -14.01 11.74
C THR A 105 -11.39 -14.22 12.98
N LEU A 106 -11.02 -15.17 13.85
CA LEU A 106 -11.76 -15.41 15.09
C LEU A 106 -11.68 -14.21 16.05
N GLU A 107 -10.50 -13.59 16.20
CA GLU A 107 -10.32 -12.38 17.01
C GLU A 107 -11.19 -11.21 16.50
N LEU A 108 -11.24 -10.99 15.18
CA LEU A 108 -12.10 -9.98 14.57
C LEU A 108 -13.59 -10.26 14.84
N GLN A 109 -14.03 -11.51 14.71
CA GLN A 109 -15.41 -11.90 15.01
C GLN A 109 -15.77 -11.69 16.49
N ILE A 110 -14.84 -11.92 17.42
CA ILE A 110 -15.05 -11.66 18.85
C ILE A 110 -15.23 -10.16 19.11
N VAL A 111 -14.35 -9.33 18.55
CA VAL A 111 -14.41 -7.86 18.70
C VAL A 111 -15.71 -7.31 18.11
N GLU A 112 -16.10 -7.78 16.93
CA GLU A 112 -17.34 -7.38 16.28
C GLU A 112 -18.56 -7.79 17.10
N ALA A 113 -18.61 -9.03 17.60
CA ALA A 113 -19.68 -9.50 18.46
C ALA A 113 -19.80 -8.68 19.76
N GLN A 114 -18.67 -8.33 20.38
CA GLN A 114 -18.65 -7.46 21.57
C GLN A 114 -19.18 -6.05 21.25
N ARG A 115 -18.77 -5.46 20.13
CA ARG A 115 -19.26 -4.15 19.68
C ARG A 115 -20.78 -4.15 19.47
N ARG A 116 -21.31 -5.14 18.73
CA ARG A 116 -22.75 -5.28 18.47
C ARG A 116 -23.54 -5.44 19.78
N LYS A 117 -23.05 -6.28 20.70
CA LYS A 117 -23.65 -6.44 22.05
C LYS A 117 -23.67 -5.12 22.84
N GLY A 118 -22.59 -4.33 22.77
CA GLY A 118 -22.50 -3.01 23.40
C GLY A 118 -23.59 -2.05 22.90
N ILE A 119 -23.72 -1.95 21.57
CA ILE A 119 -24.77 -1.12 20.92
C ILE A 119 -26.17 -1.57 21.36
N CYS A 120 -26.43 -2.88 21.39
CA CYS A 120 -27.71 -3.42 21.86
C CYS A 120 -28.00 -3.07 23.33
N SER A 121 -26.97 -3.07 24.19
CA SER A 121 -27.12 -2.73 25.61
C SER A 121 -27.49 -1.25 25.79
N GLU A 122 -26.79 -0.36 25.10
CA GLU A 122 -27.08 1.09 25.12
C GLU A 122 -28.48 1.39 24.59
N LYS A 123 -28.85 0.79 23.44
CA LYS A 123 -30.20 0.93 22.87
C LYS A 123 -31.27 0.47 23.86
N LEU A 124 -31.07 -0.69 24.50
CA LEU A 124 -32.01 -1.23 25.47
C LEU A 124 -32.20 -0.30 26.68
N GLU A 125 -31.12 0.27 27.22
CA GLU A 125 -31.20 1.20 28.34
C GLU A 125 -32.01 2.46 28.01
N LEU A 126 -31.79 3.05 26.83
CA LEU A 126 -32.53 4.22 26.37
C LEU A 126 -34.02 3.91 26.19
N MET A 127 -34.35 2.76 25.58
CA MET A 127 -35.74 2.35 25.38
C MET A 127 -36.48 2.12 26.70
N LEU A 128 -35.85 1.44 27.66
CA LEU A 128 -36.45 1.20 28.98
C LEU A 128 -36.70 2.50 29.74
N LYS A 129 -35.75 3.46 29.72
CA LYS A 129 -35.95 4.79 30.32
C LYS A 129 -37.14 5.52 29.70
N SER A 130 -37.24 5.54 28.37
CA SER A 130 -38.36 6.17 27.66
C SER A 130 -39.71 5.48 27.93
N LEU A 131 -39.70 4.16 28.12
CA LEU A 131 -40.89 3.41 28.51
C LEU A 131 -41.33 3.77 29.94
N ASP A 132 -40.40 3.84 30.89
CA ASP A 132 -40.68 4.24 32.27
C ASP A 132 -41.27 5.66 32.35
N GLU A 133 -40.72 6.61 31.58
CA GLU A 133 -41.28 7.97 31.46
C GLU A 133 -42.73 7.96 30.94
N SER A 134 -43.01 7.13 29.94
CA SER A 134 -44.35 6.97 29.37
C SER A 134 -45.33 6.39 30.39
N ILE A 135 -44.90 5.39 31.16
CA ILE A 135 -45.68 4.79 32.26
C ILE A 135 -45.95 5.81 33.37
N ILE A 136 -44.99 6.67 33.69
CA ILE A 136 -45.15 7.74 34.69
C ILE A 136 -46.19 8.77 34.22
N SER A 137 -46.22 9.09 32.93
CA SER A 137 -47.17 10.05 32.33
C SER A 137 -48.61 9.53 32.15
N CYS A 138 -48.89 8.28 32.54
CA CYS A 138 -50.19 7.65 32.34
C CYS A 138 -51.28 8.18 33.30
N LEU A 139 -52.43 8.61 32.76
CA LEU A 139 -53.62 9.02 33.49
C LEU A 139 -54.50 7.82 33.87
N ASN A 140 -55.17 7.86 35.02
CA ASN A 140 -55.89 6.70 35.61
C ASN A 140 -54.97 5.47 35.80
N LYS A 141 -53.78 5.74 36.33
CA LYS A 141 -52.66 4.81 36.44
C LYS A 141 -53.03 3.44 37.01
N GLU A 142 -53.73 3.38 38.15
CA GLU A 142 -54.02 2.09 38.81
C GLU A 142 -54.91 1.16 37.98
N SER A 143 -56.00 1.68 37.40
CA SER A 143 -56.92 0.85 36.61
C SER A 143 -56.37 0.49 35.24
N PHE A 144 -55.61 1.39 34.61
CA PHE A 144 -55.09 1.17 33.26
C PHE A 144 -53.84 0.29 33.26
N LEU A 145 -52.92 0.46 34.22
CA LEU A 145 -51.72 -0.39 34.28
C LEU A 145 -52.07 -1.87 34.48
N GLN A 146 -53.16 -2.19 35.18
CA GLN A 146 -53.66 -3.57 35.28
C GLN A 146 -54.00 -4.18 33.90
N THR A 147 -54.48 -3.38 32.94
CA THR A 147 -54.82 -3.87 31.59
C THR A 147 -53.61 -4.14 30.71
N ILE A 148 -52.47 -3.49 30.98
CA ILE A 148 -51.22 -3.67 30.23
C ILE A 148 -50.13 -4.44 31.00
N GLN A 149 -50.43 -4.90 32.23
CA GLN A 149 -49.48 -5.55 33.13
C GLN A 149 -48.76 -6.75 32.47
N MET A 150 -49.49 -7.60 31.75
CA MET A 150 -48.89 -8.76 31.05
C MET A 150 -47.83 -8.34 30.01
N LYS A 151 -47.99 -7.18 29.37
CA LYS A 151 -47.01 -6.64 28.40
C LYS A 151 -45.77 -6.12 29.12
N ILE A 152 -45.93 -5.45 30.26
CA ILE A 152 -44.83 -4.97 31.11
C ILE A 152 -44.03 -6.15 31.68
N ASP A 153 -44.70 -7.19 32.15
CA ASP A 153 -44.06 -8.41 32.64
C ASP A 153 -43.27 -9.11 31.53
N ARG A 154 -43.80 -9.10 30.29
CA ARG A 154 -43.12 -9.64 29.12
C ARG A 154 -41.85 -8.85 28.75
N VAL A 155 -41.88 -7.52 28.81
CA VAL A 155 -40.68 -6.67 28.63
C VAL A 155 -39.63 -6.99 29.68
N THR A 156 -40.05 -7.16 30.94
CA THR A 156 -39.15 -7.53 32.06
C THR A 156 -38.52 -8.91 31.84
N ALA A 157 -39.30 -9.89 31.37
CA ALA A 157 -38.80 -11.22 31.03
C ALA A 157 -37.77 -11.19 29.88
N LEU A 158 -38.04 -10.42 28.82
CA LEU A 158 -37.12 -10.25 27.70
C LEU A 158 -35.83 -9.54 28.10
N LYS A 159 -35.91 -8.52 28.97
CA LYS A 159 -34.73 -7.86 29.56
C LYS A 159 -33.82 -8.86 30.31
N ASN A 160 -34.43 -9.73 31.13
CA ASN A 160 -33.67 -10.75 31.84
C ASN A 160 -33.03 -11.76 30.87
N GLN A 161 -33.75 -12.13 29.80
CA GLN A 161 -33.21 -12.98 28.74
C GLN A 161 -32.03 -12.34 28.01
N PHE A 162 -32.09 -11.04 27.71
CA PHE A 162 -30.98 -10.28 27.13
C PHE A 162 -29.75 -10.33 28.04
N GLN A 163 -29.91 -10.12 29.34
CA GLN A 163 -28.79 -10.12 30.29
C GLN A 163 -28.05 -11.47 30.32
N VAL A 164 -28.79 -12.58 30.24
CA VAL A 164 -28.19 -13.93 30.17
C VAL A 164 -27.38 -14.10 28.88
N VAL A 165 -27.93 -13.69 27.74
CA VAL A 165 -27.25 -13.81 26.43
C VAL A 165 -26.03 -12.88 26.34
N ALA A 166 -26.13 -11.67 26.89
CA ALA A 166 -25.04 -10.70 26.95
C ALA A 166 -23.86 -11.23 27.76
N ASN A 167 -24.13 -11.83 28.93
CA ASN A 167 -23.12 -12.34 29.86
C ASN A 167 -22.54 -13.72 29.48
N THR A 168 -23.10 -14.39 28.47
CA THR A 168 -22.59 -15.70 28.02
C THR A 168 -21.29 -15.53 27.23
N ALA A 169 -20.17 -15.99 27.82
CA ALA A 169 -18.83 -15.89 27.26
C ALA A 169 -18.38 -17.10 26.41
N ASN A 170 -19.05 -18.26 26.53
CA ASN A 170 -18.54 -19.54 26.03
C ASN A 170 -19.43 -20.16 24.93
N ASN A 171 -19.39 -19.64 23.71
CA ASN A 171 -19.93 -20.33 22.53
C ASN A 171 -18.89 -20.40 21.41
N ALA A 172 -18.97 -21.47 20.61
CA ALA A 172 -18.08 -21.72 19.47
C ALA A 172 -18.20 -20.68 18.34
N ASP A 173 -19.26 -19.85 18.35
CA ASP A 173 -19.49 -18.77 17.40
C ASP A 173 -19.90 -17.49 18.14
N PRO A 174 -19.01 -16.48 18.23
CA PRO A 174 -19.28 -15.19 18.87
C PRO A 174 -20.47 -14.43 18.27
N LEU A 175 -20.72 -14.58 16.96
CA LEU A 175 -21.69 -13.77 16.22
C LEU A 175 -23.13 -14.20 16.51
N ILE A 176 -23.38 -15.49 16.74
CA ILE A 176 -24.71 -16.02 17.08
C ILE A 176 -25.29 -15.34 18.32
N ASN A 177 -24.45 -15.11 19.34
CA ASN A 177 -24.90 -14.44 20.56
C ASN A 177 -25.24 -12.96 20.32
N ALA A 178 -24.50 -12.29 19.42
CA ALA A 178 -24.81 -10.92 19.02
C ALA A 178 -26.15 -10.83 18.28
N THR A 179 -26.38 -11.71 17.29
CA THR A 179 -27.67 -11.77 16.57
C THR A 179 -28.83 -12.11 17.51
N ARG A 180 -28.61 -12.98 18.50
CA ARG A 180 -29.63 -13.27 19.51
C ARG A 180 -29.93 -12.07 20.40
N SER A 181 -28.91 -11.28 20.77
CA SER A 181 -29.08 -10.02 21.48
C SER A 181 -29.88 -9.00 20.66
N GLU A 182 -29.59 -8.85 19.38
CA GLU A 182 -30.32 -7.97 18.44
C GLU A 182 -31.81 -8.37 18.36
N ASN A 183 -32.11 -9.66 18.18
CA ASN A 183 -33.48 -10.17 18.12
C ASN A 183 -34.29 -9.95 19.41
N ILE A 184 -33.64 -10.02 20.57
CA ILE A 184 -34.30 -9.75 21.86
C ILE A 184 -34.59 -8.25 22.00
N VAL A 185 -33.64 -7.39 21.61
CA VAL A 185 -33.82 -5.93 21.64
C VAL A 185 -34.95 -5.50 20.71
N GLN A 186 -35.05 -6.08 19.51
CA GLN A 186 -36.15 -5.80 18.58
C GLN A 186 -37.52 -6.18 19.17
N GLN A 187 -37.63 -7.36 19.80
CA GLN A 187 -38.88 -7.77 20.47
C GLN A 187 -39.27 -6.82 21.61
N ILE A 188 -38.29 -6.25 22.32
CA ILE A 188 -38.54 -5.26 23.38
C ILE A 188 -38.99 -3.93 22.78
N GLU A 189 -38.38 -3.51 21.67
CA GLU A 189 -38.74 -2.30 20.93
C GLU A 189 -40.22 -2.37 20.48
N ASP A 190 -40.59 -3.44 19.77
CA ASP A 190 -41.95 -3.63 19.27
C ASP A 190 -42.99 -3.64 20.41
N LEU A 191 -42.70 -4.33 21.53
CA LEU A 191 -43.58 -4.33 22.69
C LEU A 191 -43.67 -2.94 23.36
N SER A 192 -42.55 -2.22 23.43
CA SER A 192 -42.50 -0.90 24.06
C SER A 192 -43.30 0.12 23.26
N GLU A 193 -43.27 0.06 21.94
CA GLU A 193 -44.09 0.89 21.07
C GLU A 193 -45.58 0.64 21.28
N VAL A 194 -46.00 -0.64 21.32
CA VAL A 194 -47.39 -1.01 21.60
C VAL A 194 -47.85 -0.49 22.96
N ILE A 195 -47.02 -0.60 24.01
CA ILE A 195 -47.35 -0.09 25.35
C ILE A 195 -47.48 1.44 25.32
N LYS A 196 -46.57 2.15 24.66
CA LYS A 196 -46.62 3.62 24.52
C LYS A 196 -47.87 4.07 23.77
N GLU A 197 -48.25 3.36 22.71
CA GLU A 197 -49.45 3.66 21.94
C GLU A 197 -50.73 3.45 22.78
N ASP A 198 -50.81 2.35 23.53
CA ASP A 198 -51.91 2.07 24.44
C ASP A 198 -52.04 3.17 25.52
N ILE A 199 -50.93 3.60 26.11
CA ILE A 199 -50.90 4.71 27.09
C ILE A 199 -51.40 6.02 26.45
N SER A 200 -50.94 6.33 25.24
CA SER A 200 -51.35 7.53 24.49
C SER A 200 -52.86 7.53 24.21
N LYS A 201 -53.40 6.40 23.74
CA LYS A 201 -54.85 6.23 23.50
C LYS A 201 -55.66 6.40 24.78
N ASN A 202 -55.21 5.83 25.89
CA ASN A 202 -55.89 5.99 27.18
C ASN A 202 -55.85 7.45 27.66
N ASN A 203 -54.69 8.11 27.59
CA ASN A 203 -54.56 9.52 27.97
C ASN A 203 -55.49 10.41 27.12
N ALA A 204 -55.57 10.18 25.80
CA ALA A 204 -56.49 10.89 24.92
C ALA A 204 -57.97 10.66 25.30
N ALA A 205 -58.36 9.41 25.57
CA ALA A 205 -59.73 9.08 25.99
C ALA A 205 -60.10 9.70 27.35
N VAL A 206 -59.15 9.77 28.29
CA VAL A 206 -59.36 10.45 29.58
C VAL A 206 -59.52 11.95 29.37
N HIS A 207 -58.67 12.57 28.55
CA HIS A 207 -58.81 13.99 28.20
C HIS A 207 -60.14 14.30 27.51
N GLU A 208 -60.60 13.44 26.61
CA GLU A 208 -61.88 13.59 25.93
C GLU A 208 -63.06 13.49 26.91
N LYS A 209 -63.03 12.52 27.84
CA LYS A 209 -64.03 12.42 28.93
C LYS A 209 -64.04 13.65 29.83
N VAL A 210 -62.88 14.20 30.18
CA VAL A 210 -62.77 15.43 30.97
C VAL A 210 -63.29 16.65 30.20
N MET A 211 -63.03 16.74 28.88
CA MET A 211 -63.55 17.79 28.01
C MET A 211 -65.08 17.70 27.85
N LEU A 212 -65.63 16.49 27.70
CA LEU A 212 -67.08 16.24 27.61
C LEU A 212 -67.78 16.54 28.94
N ALA A 213 -67.19 16.18 30.08
CA ALA A 213 -67.71 16.52 31.41
C ALA A 213 -67.70 18.04 31.65
N LYS A 214 -66.65 18.75 31.20
CA LYS A 214 -66.60 20.23 31.22
C LYS A 214 -67.65 20.88 30.31
N ARG A 215 -67.95 20.28 29.15
CA ARG A 215 -69.01 20.75 28.23
C ARG A 215 -70.42 20.50 28.79
N GLN A 216 -70.63 19.40 29.51
CA GLN A 216 -71.92 19.10 30.16
C GLN A 216 -72.19 19.95 31.41
N ALA A 217 -71.15 20.55 32.02
CA ALA A 217 -71.27 21.49 33.13
C ALA A 217 -71.56 22.95 32.71
N GLN A 218 -71.59 23.26 31.40
CA GLN A 218 -71.76 24.63 30.86
C GLN A 218 -73.11 24.87 30.13
N SER A 219 -74.16 24.10 30.42
CA SER A 219 -75.52 24.36 29.92
C SER A 219 -76.39 25.13 30.92
N THR A 220 -76.03 26.39 31.21
CA THR A 220 -76.93 27.48 31.68
C THR A 220 -76.49 28.83 31.05
N VAL A 221 -76.94 29.05 29.81
CA VAL A 221 -77.27 30.26 28.96
C VAL A 221 -76.86 31.70 29.45
N PRO A 222 -76.65 32.75 28.60
CA PRO A 222 -76.39 32.90 27.12
C PRO A 222 -75.14 33.76 26.71
N ALA A 223 -74.83 33.73 25.40
CA ALA A 223 -73.81 34.51 24.66
C ALA A 223 -74.16 36.01 24.44
N PRO A 224 -73.26 36.88 23.88
CA PRO A 224 -73.10 36.96 22.41
C PRO A 224 -71.71 37.38 21.82
N ALA A 225 -71.58 37.13 20.50
CA ALA A 225 -70.83 37.84 19.44
C ALA A 225 -69.27 37.79 19.43
N VAL A 226 -68.63 36.99 18.55
CA VAL A 226 -68.35 37.15 17.09
C VAL A 226 -67.25 38.19 16.75
N LYS A 227 -66.14 37.67 16.18
CA LYS A 227 -65.28 38.17 15.07
C LYS A 227 -64.15 37.14 14.89
N GLN A 228 -64.25 36.17 13.96
CA GLN A 228 -63.89 36.19 12.52
C GLN A 228 -62.46 36.65 12.18
N GLU A 229 -61.89 35.91 11.22
CA GLU A 229 -60.68 36.12 10.41
C GLU A 229 -59.40 35.41 10.88
N GLN A 230 -58.63 34.69 10.06
CA GLN A 230 -58.76 34.21 8.68
C GLN A 230 -57.59 33.25 8.45
N GLN A 231 -57.81 32.15 7.72
CA GLN A 231 -56.75 31.50 6.97
C GLN A 231 -56.24 32.48 5.91
N ASN A 232 -54.92 32.57 5.73
CA ASN A 232 -54.39 32.81 4.40
C ASN A 232 -53.08 32.04 4.21
N ASP A 233 -53.16 31.15 3.24
CA ASP A 233 -52.08 30.52 2.51
C ASP A 233 -51.40 31.58 1.63
N SER A 234 -50.07 31.67 1.64
CA SER A 234 -49.23 31.93 0.45
C SER A 234 -47.75 32.07 0.83
N SER A 235 -47.00 31.06 0.39
CA SER A 235 -45.68 31.16 -0.26
C SER A 235 -45.01 32.53 -0.30
N ASN A 236 -43.81 32.63 0.28
CA ASN A 236 -42.68 33.20 -0.46
C ASN A 236 -41.32 32.70 0.04
N HIS A 237 -40.48 32.46 -0.97
CA HIS A 237 -39.04 32.24 -0.96
C HIS A 237 -38.27 32.87 0.20
N SER A 238 -37.38 32.08 0.82
CA SER A 238 -36.14 32.58 1.42
C SER A 238 -35.10 31.44 1.45
N GLU A 239 -34.19 31.52 0.47
CA GLU A 239 -32.75 31.23 0.61
C GLU A 239 -32.34 29.97 1.39
N LYS A 240 -32.08 28.90 0.62
CA LYS A 240 -31.08 27.89 1.00
C LYS A 240 -29.73 28.59 1.22
N LYS A 241 -29.44 28.92 2.47
CA LYS A 241 -28.05 28.90 2.94
C LYS A 241 -27.61 27.44 2.92
N THR A 242 -26.79 27.10 1.93
CA THR A 242 -25.89 25.96 1.97
C THR A 242 -25.02 26.10 3.22
N ASN A 243 -25.50 25.54 4.32
CA ASN A 243 -24.63 25.13 5.40
C ASN A 243 -23.88 23.92 4.85
N GLU A 244 -22.64 24.16 4.43
CA GLU A 244 -21.61 23.14 4.35
C GLU A 244 -21.59 22.44 5.70
N THR A 245 -22.23 21.27 5.75
CA THR A 245 -21.99 20.30 6.80
C THR A 245 -20.55 19.87 6.62
N ASP A 246 -19.73 20.32 7.55
CA ASP A 246 -18.43 19.77 7.92
C ASP A 246 -18.64 18.28 8.25
N GLU A 247 -18.71 17.46 7.20
CA GLU A 247 -18.68 16.00 7.30
C GLU A 247 -17.32 15.63 7.85
N GLY A 248 -17.32 15.02 9.04
CA GLY A 248 -16.13 14.65 9.79
C GLY A 248 -15.05 14.04 8.91
N TYR A 249 -13.94 14.75 8.80
CA TYR A 249 -12.74 14.27 8.15
C TYR A 249 -12.20 13.07 8.93
N GLU A 250 -12.58 11.86 8.51
CA GLU A 250 -11.88 10.65 8.90
C GLU A 250 -10.42 10.77 8.43
N ASP A 251 -9.50 10.76 9.40
CA ASP A 251 -8.06 10.73 9.16
C ASP A 251 -7.73 9.45 8.39
N LEU A 252 -7.45 9.58 7.09
CA LEU A 252 -7.16 8.42 6.22
C LEU A 252 -5.79 7.85 6.64
N ASN A 253 -5.80 6.87 7.54
CA ASN A 253 -4.60 6.21 8.08
C ASN A 253 -3.71 5.49 7.04
N PHE A 254 -4.03 5.56 5.74
CA PHE A 254 -3.35 4.83 4.66
C PHE A 254 -2.79 5.71 3.53
N VAL A 255 -3.03 7.03 3.52
CA VAL A 255 -2.44 8.00 2.57
C VAL A 255 -2.68 9.44 3.04
N GLN A 256 -1.72 10.34 2.77
CA GLN A 256 -1.94 11.76 3.02
C GLN A 256 -2.92 12.36 2.00
N ARG A 257 -3.79 13.27 2.46
CA ARG A 257 -4.85 13.90 1.62
C ARG A 257 -4.29 14.49 0.32
N ASP A 258 -3.24 15.28 0.40
CA ASP A 258 -2.67 15.95 -0.78
C ASP A 258 -2.09 14.95 -1.79
N ASP A 259 -1.48 13.87 -1.30
CA ASP A 259 -0.92 12.82 -2.15
C ASP A 259 -2.04 12.02 -2.85
N LEU A 260 -3.16 11.77 -2.15
CA LEU A 260 -4.36 11.15 -2.72
C LEU A 260 -5.04 12.05 -3.78
N LEU A 261 -5.12 13.37 -3.53
CA LEU A 261 -5.65 14.34 -4.49
C LEU A 261 -4.80 14.37 -5.76
N LEU A 262 -3.47 14.45 -5.61
CA LEU A 262 -2.54 14.43 -6.73
C LEU A 262 -2.65 13.11 -7.51
N TYR A 263 -2.70 11.98 -6.82
CA TYR A 263 -2.91 10.67 -7.45
C TYR A 263 -4.20 10.64 -8.28
N SER A 264 -5.32 11.04 -7.67
CA SER A 264 -6.63 11.02 -8.33
C SER A 264 -6.65 11.93 -9.57
N GLN A 265 -6.04 13.11 -9.48
CA GLN A 265 -5.88 14.03 -10.60
C GLN A 265 -5.07 13.38 -11.75
N LEU A 266 -3.91 12.81 -11.45
CA LEU A 266 -3.04 12.18 -12.44
C LEU A 266 -3.71 10.96 -13.11
N GLN A 267 -4.44 10.15 -12.35
CA GLN A 267 -5.18 9.01 -12.93
C GLN A 267 -6.34 9.49 -13.83
N SER A 268 -7.03 10.57 -13.46
CA SER A 268 -8.07 11.18 -14.28
C SER A 268 -7.51 11.72 -15.59
N GLU A 269 -6.41 12.46 -15.53
CA GLU A 269 -5.72 12.98 -16.72
C GLU A 269 -5.22 11.85 -17.62
N LEU A 270 -4.64 10.79 -17.06
CA LEU A 270 -4.23 9.61 -17.83
C LEU A 270 -5.43 8.98 -18.56
N SER A 271 -6.57 8.85 -17.89
CA SER A 271 -7.79 8.25 -18.45
C SER A 271 -8.38 9.10 -19.58
N GLN A 272 -8.37 10.41 -19.43
CA GLN A 272 -8.76 11.35 -20.48
C GLN A 272 -7.83 11.23 -21.69
N TYR A 273 -6.51 11.17 -21.45
CA TYR A 273 -5.51 11.06 -22.51
C TYR A 273 -5.59 9.71 -23.26
N GLU A 274 -5.83 8.61 -22.55
CA GLU A 274 -6.12 7.29 -23.13
C GLU A 274 -7.40 7.32 -23.98
N SER A 275 -8.43 8.05 -23.55
CA SER A 275 -9.67 8.24 -24.30
C SER A 275 -9.48 9.03 -25.59
N SER A 276 -8.69 10.12 -25.56
CA SER A 276 -8.33 10.89 -26.75
C SER A 276 -7.54 10.08 -27.78
N ALA A 277 -6.67 9.17 -27.31
CA ALA A 277 -5.92 8.25 -28.17
C ALA A 277 -6.75 7.03 -28.65
N ALA A 278 -7.95 6.79 -28.09
CA ALA A 278 -8.71 5.56 -28.33
C ALA A 278 -9.19 5.44 -29.78
N ALA A 279 -9.65 6.55 -30.38
CA ALA A 279 -10.09 6.57 -31.78
C ALA A 279 -8.96 6.13 -32.73
N PHE A 280 -7.74 6.60 -32.50
CA PHE A 280 -6.54 6.19 -33.24
C PHE A 280 -6.13 4.74 -32.93
N THR A 281 -6.21 4.33 -31.67
CA THR A 281 -5.74 3.01 -31.19
C THR A 281 -6.64 1.87 -31.65
N ASN A 282 -7.95 2.11 -31.79
CA ASN A 282 -8.93 1.08 -32.12
C ASN A 282 -9.25 0.99 -33.62
N ASP A 283 -8.86 1.97 -34.42
CA ASP A 283 -9.09 1.96 -35.87
C ASP A 283 -8.21 0.90 -36.58
N LEU A 284 -8.82 -0.13 -37.17
CA LEU A 284 -8.11 -1.20 -37.85
C LEU A 284 -7.38 -0.72 -39.12
N SER A 285 -7.86 0.33 -39.78
CA SER A 285 -7.25 0.89 -40.99
C SER A 285 -5.89 1.54 -40.71
N LEU A 286 -5.68 2.04 -39.49
CA LEU A 286 -4.46 2.70 -39.06
C LEU A 286 -3.41 1.74 -38.48
N LYS A 287 -3.62 0.42 -38.56
CA LYS A 287 -2.71 -0.59 -37.99
C LYS A 287 -1.27 -0.43 -38.49
N ALA A 288 -1.08 -0.13 -39.78
CA ALA A 288 0.24 0.06 -40.37
C ALA A 288 0.95 1.31 -39.81
N LEU A 289 0.25 2.45 -39.77
CA LEU A 289 0.78 3.69 -39.18
C LEU A 289 1.09 3.51 -37.70
N ARG A 290 0.18 2.89 -36.94
CA ARG A 290 0.37 2.58 -35.50
C ARG A 290 1.61 1.74 -35.26
N PHE A 291 1.85 0.73 -36.09
CA PHE A 291 3.03 -0.12 -35.98
C PHE A 291 4.33 0.66 -36.21
N GLU A 292 4.37 1.56 -37.20
CA GLU A 292 5.55 2.41 -37.43
C GLU A 292 5.75 3.45 -36.32
N LEU A 293 4.68 4.09 -35.84
CA LEU A 293 4.75 5.00 -34.69
C LEU A 293 5.20 4.27 -33.41
N GLN A 294 4.73 3.05 -33.20
CA GLN A 294 5.20 2.21 -32.10
C GLN A 294 6.70 1.95 -32.19
N LYS A 295 7.24 1.65 -33.38
CA LYS A 295 8.70 1.52 -33.57
C LYS A 295 9.44 2.84 -33.36
N ALA A 296 8.88 3.96 -33.83
CA ALA A 296 9.45 5.29 -33.64
C ALA A 296 9.65 5.63 -32.16
N VAL A 297 8.74 5.15 -31.30
CA VAL A 297 8.85 5.26 -29.84
C VAL A 297 9.82 4.21 -29.26
N LEU A 298 9.59 2.93 -29.57
CA LEU A 298 10.24 1.82 -28.86
C LEU A 298 11.71 1.62 -29.23
N HIS A 299 12.10 1.83 -30.49
CA HIS A 299 13.49 1.63 -30.91
C HIS A 299 14.47 2.56 -30.16
N PRO A 300 14.32 3.91 -30.21
CA PRO A 300 15.23 4.79 -29.49
C PRO A 300 15.16 4.59 -27.97
N LEU A 301 13.96 4.29 -27.42
CA LEU A 301 13.80 4.01 -25.99
C LEU A 301 14.58 2.77 -25.54
N ASN A 302 14.49 1.66 -26.28
CA ASN A 302 15.16 0.41 -25.92
C ASN A 302 16.68 0.48 -26.09
N GLU A 303 17.17 1.43 -26.89
CA GLU A 303 18.60 1.69 -27.11
C GLU A 303 19.21 2.62 -26.05
N ILE A 304 18.43 3.16 -25.10
CA ILE A 304 18.95 4.04 -24.04
C ILE A 304 19.97 3.29 -23.19
N SER A 305 21.17 3.84 -23.07
CA SER A 305 22.26 3.27 -22.29
C SER A 305 23.29 4.35 -21.91
N ASP A 306 24.22 3.99 -21.02
CA ASP A 306 25.30 4.83 -20.52
C ASP A 306 26.55 4.82 -21.43
N LEU A 307 26.42 4.45 -22.71
CA LEU A 307 27.54 4.34 -23.66
C LEU A 307 28.29 5.67 -23.85
N SER A 308 27.57 6.77 -24.10
CA SER A 308 28.14 8.11 -24.22
C SER A 308 27.05 9.19 -24.18
N GLY A 309 27.44 10.44 -23.88
CA GLY A 309 26.53 11.60 -23.95
C GLY A 309 25.92 11.79 -25.33
N GLN A 310 26.71 11.64 -26.40
CA GLN A 310 26.24 11.73 -27.79
C GLN A 310 25.21 10.64 -28.13
N HIS A 311 25.42 9.41 -27.67
CA HIS A 311 24.47 8.31 -27.86
C HIS A 311 23.14 8.61 -27.15
N LEU A 312 23.20 9.07 -25.90
CA LEU A 312 22.01 9.41 -25.14
C LEU A 312 21.27 10.61 -25.75
N GLN A 313 22.03 11.60 -26.24
CA GLN A 313 21.51 12.77 -26.93
C GLN A 313 20.79 12.39 -28.24
N ASP A 314 21.33 11.47 -29.05
CA ASP A 314 20.63 10.96 -30.24
C ASP A 314 19.25 10.40 -29.88
N LYS A 315 19.16 9.57 -28.84
CA LYS A 315 17.86 8.98 -28.43
C LYS A 315 16.90 10.05 -27.95
N LEU A 316 17.39 10.98 -27.14
CA LEU A 316 16.60 12.10 -26.65
C LEU A 316 16.07 12.96 -27.80
N ASP A 317 16.93 13.34 -28.76
CA ASP A 317 16.56 14.22 -29.87
C ASP A 317 15.55 13.54 -30.82
N ARG A 318 15.67 12.22 -31.04
CA ARG A 318 14.70 11.44 -31.81
C ARG A 318 13.34 11.37 -31.12
N LEU A 319 13.31 11.11 -29.83
CA LEU A 319 12.08 11.07 -29.03
C LEU A 319 11.42 12.46 -28.95
N ALA A 320 12.20 13.50 -28.65
CA ALA A 320 11.72 14.87 -28.60
C ALA A 320 11.18 15.33 -29.97
N SER A 321 11.85 14.98 -31.06
CA SER A 321 11.36 15.30 -32.41
C SER A 321 10.00 14.66 -32.70
N LEU A 322 9.79 13.41 -32.31
CA LEU A 322 8.49 12.75 -32.43
C LEU A 322 7.41 13.47 -31.59
N LEU A 323 7.71 13.84 -30.34
CA LEU A 323 6.78 14.54 -29.45
C LEU A 323 6.48 15.99 -29.88
N ARG A 324 7.39 16.66 -30.60
CA ARG A 324 7.12 17.95 -31.26
C ARG A 324 6.16 17.81 -32.45
N GLY A 325 5.86 16.59 -32.89
CA GLY A 325 5.08 16.32 -34.09
C GLY A 325 5.90 16.47 -35.38
N ASN A 326 7.23 16.41 -35.31
CA ASN A 326 8.09 16.39 -36.49
C ASN A 326 8.09 15.01 -37.16
N ALA A 327 8.53 14.99 -38.42
CA ALA A 327 8.76 13.76 -39.15
C ALA A 327 10.02 13.05 -38.64
N VAL A 328 9.91 11.76 -38.31
CA VAL A 328 11.02 10.94 -37.82
C VAL A 328 11.21 9.69 -38.67
N ASN A 329 12.47 9.25 -38.75
CA ASN A 329 12.85 8.07 -39.51
C ASN A 329 12.71 6.79 -38.68
N VAL A 330 12.06 5.79 -39.26
CA VAL A 330 11.93 4.42 -38.77
C VAL A 330 12.43 3.48 -39.86
N GLY A 331 13.71 3.12 -39.82
CA GLY A 331 14.35 2.39 -40.91
C GLY A 331 14.31 3.21 -42.20
N SER A 332 13.66 2.71 -43.24
CA SER A 332 13.49 3.40 -44.53
C SER A 332 12.22 4.25 -44.64
N ARG A 333 11.39 4.29 -43.59
CA ARG A 333 10.10 5.02 -43.59
C ARG A 333 10.20 6.29 -42.77
N VAL A 334 9.46 7.31 -43.20
CA VAL A 334 9.28 8.57 -42.47
C VAL A 334 7.86 8.57 -41.92
N VAL A 335 7.70 8.88 -40.63
CA VAL A 335 6.38 8.94 -39.98
C VAL A 335 6.23 10.21 -39.15
N ARG A 336 5.00 10.71 -39.05
CA ARG A 336 4.62 11.82 -38.17
C ARG A 336 3.50 11.38 -37.21
N ALA A 337 3.68 11.65 -35.91
CA ALA A 337 2.64 11.37 -34.92
C ALA A 337 1.36 12.19 -35.15
N THR A 338 1.49 13.36 -35.79
CA THR A 338 0.41 14.30 -36.09
C THR A 338 -0.32 14.02 -37.40
N GLU A 339 0.02 12.94 -38.12
CA GLU A 339 -0.67 12.54 -39.36
C GLU A 339 -2.15 12.21 -39.13
N HIS A 340 -2.52 11.78 -37.92
CA HIS A 340 -3.90 11.45 -37.58
C HIS A 340 -4.25 11.99 -36.19
N PRO A 341 -5.47 12.52 -35.97
CA PRO A 341 -5.97 12.84 -34.64
C PRO A 341 -5.80 11.66 -33.67
N GLY A 342 -5.29 11.90 -32.47
CA GLY A 342 -5.00 10.87 -31.46
C GLY A 342 -3.64 10.19 -31.61
N GLY A 343 -2.91 10.42 -32.71
CA GLY A 343 -1.60 9.80 -32.96
C GLY A 343 -0.48 10.33 -32.06
N LEU A 344 -0.48 11.64 -31.77
CA LEU A 344 0.47 12.25 -30.83
C LEU A 344 0.17 11.78 -29.40
N GLU A 345 -1.10 11.76 -29.01
CA GLU A 345 -1.56 11.25 -27.72
C GLU A 345 -1.15 9.79 -27.54
N TYR A 346 -1.36 8.96 -28.56
CA TYR A 346 -0.88 7.58 -28.55
C TYR A 346 0.64 7.49 -28.34
N CYS A 347 1.44 8.26 -29.07
CA CYS A 347 2.90 8.23 -28.96
C CYS A 347 3.39 8.69 -27.58
N THR A 348 2.89 9.81 -27.08
CA THR A 348 3.29 10.37 -25.77
C THR A 348 2.94 9.41 -24.64
N ASN A 349 1.73 8.83 -24.66
CA ASN A 349 1.31 7.89 -23.62
C ASN A 349 2.05 6.55 -23.72
N LEU A 350 2.28 6.05 -24.94
CA LEU A 350 3.08 4.85 -25.16
C LEU A 350 4.50 5.05 -24.63
N LEU A 351 5.12 6.19 -24.91
CA LEU A 351 6.46 6.53 -24.44
C LEU A 351 6.49 6.58 -22.91
N ALA A 352 5.58 7.32 -22.28
CA ALA A 352 5.52 7.45 -20.82
C ALA A 352 5.37 6.08 -20.15
N ARG A 353 4.38 5.27 -20.59
CA ARG A 353 4.16 3.92 -20.07
C ARG A 353 5.40 3.04 -20.21
N ARG A 354 6.04 3.06 -21.39
CA ARG A 354 7.17 2.18 -21.69
C ARG A 354 8.45 2.61 -20.98
N MET A 355 8.65 3.91 -20.75
CA MET A 355 9.74 4.42 -19.91
C MET A 355 9.62 3.92 -18.47
N VAL A 356 8.40 3.93 -17.90
CA VAL A 356 8.16 3.37 -16.57
C VAL A 356 8.37 1.85 -16.56
N SER A 357 7.90 1.13 -17.60
CA SER A 357 8.15 -0.31 -17.74
C SER A 357 9.63 -0.69 -17.79
N GLN A 358 10.54 0.21 -18.20
CA GLN A 358 11.98 -0.07 -18.10
C GLN A 358 12.45 -0.30 -16.66
N GLY A 359 11.72 0.24 -15.67
CA GLY A 359 11.94 -0.06 -14.26
C GLY A 359 11.86 -1.56 -13.95
N GLU A 360 10.83 -2.23 -14.46
CA GLU A 360 10.61 -3.66 -14.25
C GLU A 360 11.42 -4.56 -15.19
N ASP A 361 11.71 -4.08 -16.40
CA ASP A 361 12.37 -4.84 -17.46
C ASP A 361 13.90 -4.73 -17.35
N GLN A 362 14.46 -3.53 -17.57
CA GLN A 362 15.91 -3.32 -17.61
C GLN A 362 16.51 -3.01 -16.24
N VAL A 363 15.95 -2.06 -15.49
CA VAL A 363 16.53 -1.57 -14.21
C VAL A 363 16.50 -2.65 -13.14
N ASN A 364 15.47 -3.48 -13.16
CA ASN A 364 15.36 -4.65 -12.30
C ASN A 364 16.55 -5.63 -12.43
N VAL A 365 17.06 -5.80 -13.65
CA VAL A 365 18.19 -6.73 -13.94
C VAL A 365 19.53 -5.99 -13.90
N ASN A 366 19.57 -4.74 -14.35
CA ASN A 366 20.74 -3.88 -14.35
C ASN A 366 20.40 -2.54 -13.66
N PRO A 367 20.62 -2.39 -12.35
CA PRO A 367 20.30 -1.17 -11.62
C PRO A 367 20.92 0.11 -12.18
N LYS A 368 22.10 0.00 -12.82
CA LYS A 368 22.80 1.16 -13.42
C LYS A 368 22.05 1.75 -14.62
N ALA A 369 21.21 0.96 -15.30
CA ALA A 369 20.39 1.46 -16.41
C ALA A 369 19.40 2.55 -15.97
N ALA A 370 19.08 2.65 -14.68
CA ALA A 370 18.18 3.67 -14.15
C ALA A 370 18.63 5.09 -14.49
N PHE A 371 19.93 5.38 -14.47
CA PHE A 371 20.46 6.73 -14.63
C PHE A 371 20.34 7.30 -16.06
N PRO A 372 20.76 6.61 -17.13
CA PRO A 372 20.54 7.10 -18.49
C PRO A 372 19.05 7.20 -18.84
N ILE A 373 18.20 6.27 -18.36
CA ILE A 373 16.75 6.35 -18.58
C ILE A 373 16.16 7.56 -17.85
N ALA A 374 16.52 7.75 -16.58
CA ALA A 374 16.06 8.88 -15.77
C ALA A 374 16.49 10.23 -16.36
N ALA A 375 17.70 10.32 -16.89
CA ALA A 375 18.20 11.52 -17.56
C ALA A 375 17.36 11.88 -18.80
N VAL A 376 17.01 10.90 -19.64
CA VAL A 376 16.12 11.11 -20.80
C VAL A 376 14.71 11.50 -20.37
N ILE A 377 14.15 10.82 -19.36
CA ILE A 377 12.82 11.17 -18.81
C ILE A 377 12.81 12.62 -18.31
N THR A 378 13.85 13.02 -17.57
CA THR A 378 13.95 14.36 -16.98
C THR A 378 13.99 15.44 -18.06
N GLU A 379 14.80 15.26 -19.10
CA GLU A 379 14.88 16.20 -20.22
C GLU A 379 13.57 16.30 -21.01
N LEU A 380 12.94 15.16 -21.30
CA LEU A 380 11.64 15.13 -21.97
C LEU A 380 10.54 15.74 -21.10
N TRP A 381 10.60 15.57 -19.77
CA TRP A 381 9.63 16.17 -18.85
C TRP A 381 9.74 17.69 -18.84
N ILE A 382 10.97 18.22 -18.79
CA ILE A 382 11.21 19.66 -18.86
C ILE A 382 10.62 20.25 -20.15
N GLU A 383 10.82 19.59 -21.29
CA GLU A 383 10.32 20.07 -22.57
C GLU A 383 8.81 19.85 -22.76
N PHE A 384 8.29 18.71 -22.29
CA PHE A 384 6.90 18.30 -22.46
C PHE A 384 6.27 18.00 -21.09
N PRO A 385 5.75 19.00 -20.37
CA PRO A 385 5.20 18.79 -19.01
C PRO A 385 4.10 17.72 -18.95
N ILE A 386 3.27 17.61 -19.99
CA ILE A 386 2.22 16.57 -20.07
C ILE A 386 2.81 15.16 -20.10
N PHE A 387 3.95 14.95 -20.78
CA PHE A 387 4.65 13.67 -20.79
C PHE A 387 5.08 13.28 -19.37
N GLY A 388 5.64 14.23 -18.62
CA GLY A 388 6.04 14.00 -17.23
C GLY A 388 4.89 13.67 -16.29
N ARG A 389 3.74 14.34 -16.45
CA ARG A 389 2.52 14.00 -15.71
C ARG A 389 2.04 12.59 -16.02
N LEU A 390 2.08 12.17 -17.29
CA LEU A 390 1.77 10.79 -17.69
C LEU A 390 2.78 9.79 -17.12
N VAL A 391 4.08 10.11 -17.08
CA VAL A 391 5.11 9.28 -16.44
C VAL A 391 4.78 9.06 -14.96
N LEU A 392 4.45 10.12 -14.20
CA LEU A 392 4.00 9.98 -12.82
C LEU A 392 2.73 9.13 -12.69
N ALA A 393 1.74 9.36 -13.54
CA ALA A 393 0.50 8.58 -13.52
C ALA A 393 0.76 7.07 -13.72
N HIS A 394 1.66 6.70 -14.64
CA HIS A 394 2.05 5.30 -14.84
C HIS A 394 2.89 4.75 -13.68
N PHE A 395 3.82 5.52 -13.12
CA PHE A 395 4.54 5.12 -11.91
C PHE A 395 3.58 4.77 -10.78
N TYR A 396 2.60 5.64 -10.52
CA TYR A 396 1.64 5.45 -9.44
C TYR A 396 0.64 4.33 -9.70
N ARG A 397 0.24 4.12 -10.97
CA ARG A 397 -0.60 2.99 -11.36
C ARG A 397 0.14 1.65 -11.22
N GLN A 398 1.45 1.64 -11.50
CA GLN A 398 2.27 0.42 -11.46
C GLN A 398 2.81 0.11 -10.06
N CYS A 399 3.14 1.13 -9.28
CA CYS A 399 3.67 1.05 -7.93
C CYS A 399 3.00 2.11 -7.04
N PRO A 400 1.84 1.80 -6.42
CA PRO A 400 1.11 2.76 -5.58
C PRO A 400 1.90 3.22 -4.34
N TYR A 401 2.94 2.48 -3.96
CA TYR A 401 3.86 2.85 -2.88
C TYR A 401 4.77 4.03 -3.20
N LEU A 402 4.75 4.52 -4.44
CA LEU A 402 5.37 5.79 -4.85
C LEU A 402 4.49 7.01 -4.52
N VAL A 403 3.21 6.80 -4.17
CA VAL A 403 2.27 7.83 -3.64
C VAL A 403 2.25 7.86 -2.10
N PRO A 404 3.01 6.97 -1.42
CA PRO A 404 2.63 6.44 -0.12
C PRO A 404 1.15 6.09 0.05
N TYR A 405 0.60 5.26 -0.84
CA TYR A 405 -0.80 4.83 -0.77
C TYR A 405 -0.91 3.35 -0.41
N TYR A 406 -1.45 3.05 0.78
CA TYR A 406 -1.69 1.69 1.29
C TYR A 406 -3.18 1.34 1.40
N ALA A 407 -3.93 1.51 0.31
CA ALA A 407 -5.36 1.23 0.24
C ALA A 407 -5.72 -0.12 0.87
N PRO A 408 -6.64 -0.18 1.86
CA PRO A 408 -7.24 -1.43 2.26
C PRO A 408 -8.16 -1.97 1.15
N GLN A 409 -8.42 -3.28 1.19
CA GLN A 409 -9.42 -3.89 0.31
C GLN A 409 -10.80 -3.34 0.63
N GLN A 410 -11.52 -2.87 -0.38
CA GLN A 410 -12.86 -2.33 -0.22
C GLN A 410 -13.90 -3.44 -0.06
N GLU A 411 -15.00 -3.14 0.64
CA GLU A 411 -16.11 -4.09 0.78
C GLU A 411 -16.68 -4.44 -0.60
N GLY A 412 -16.83 -5.73 -0.89
CA GLY A 412 -17.27 -6.24 -2.20
C GLY A 412 -16.18 -6.27 -3.28
N GLN A 413 -14.97 -5.77 -3.04
CA GLN A 413 -13.86 -5.87 -3.99
C GLN A 413 -13.29 -7.30 -4.01
N SER A 414 -13.14 -7.87 -5.20
CA SER A 414 -12.51 -9.19 -5.35
C SER A 414 -11.04 -9.15 -4.93
N ASN A 415 -10.50 -10.28 -4.46
CA ASN A 415 -9.06 -10.37 -4.17
C ASN A 415 -8.22 -10.04 -5.40
N GLU A 416 -8.64 -10.48 -6.59
CA GLU A 416 -7.91 -10.19 -7.82
C GLU A 416 -7.85 -8.69 -8.13
N ASP A 417 -8.97 -7.99 -8.01
CA ASP A 417 -9.00 -6.54 -8.24
C ASP A 417 -8.22 -5.79 -7.17
N TYR A 418 -8.26 -6.26 -5.92
CA TYR A 418 -7.46 -5.69 -4.84
C TYR A 418 -5.95 -5.84 -5.10
N TYR A 419 -5.46 -7.04 -5.37
CA TYR A 419 -4.04 -7.26 -5.67
C TYR A 419 -3.60 -6.53 -6.95
N LYS A 420 -4.45 -6.45 -7.98
CA LYS A 420 -4.17 -5.61 -9.17
C LYS A 420 -4.04 -4.12 -8.80
N SER A 421 -4.87 -3.62 -7.88
CA SER A 421 -4.78 -2.24 -7.39
C SER A 421 -3.47 -1.97 -6.63
N LEU A 422 -2.87 -3.01 -6.01
CA LEU A 422 -1.54 -2.96 -5.41
C LEU A 422 -0.40 -3.14 -6.44
N GLY A 423 -0.72 -3.32 -7.72
CA GLY A 423 0.25 -3.52 -8.80
C GLY A 423 0.72 -4.96 -8.99
N TYR A 424 0.10 -5.96 -8.34
CA TYR A 424 0.40 -7.37 -8.60
C TYR A 424 -0.12 -7.81 -9.96
N ARG A 425 0.60 -8.75 -10.58
CA ARG A 425 0.14 -9.40 -11.82
C ARG A 425 -0.65 -10.65 -11.50
N TYR A 426 -1.63 -10.94 -12.36
CA TYR A 426 -2.33 -12.21 -12.41
C TYR A 426 -1.96 -12.94 -13.69
N SER A 427 -1.69 -14.23 -13.58
CA SER A 427 -1.44 -15.12 -14.73
C SER A 427 -2.18 -16.41 -14.50
N ASN A 428 -3.09 -16.76 -15.43
CA ASN A 428 -3.93 -17.96 -15.34
C ASN A 428 -4.69 -18.06 -13.99
N GLY A 429 -5.25 -16.94 -13.52
CA GLY A 429 -5.98 -16.87 -12.25
C GLY A 429 -5.11 -16.95 -10.99
N LYS A 430 -3.77 -16.98 -11.11
CA LYS A 430 -2.84 -17.00 -9.99
C LYS A 430 -2.14 -15.65 -9.84
N VAL A 431 -2.04 -15.19 -8.60
CA VAL A 431 -1.30 -13.98 -8.23
C VAL A 431 0.22 -14.22 -8.37
N GLU A 432 0.93 -13.20 -8.82
CA GLU A 432 2.39 -13.16 -8.85
C GLU A 432 2.99 -13.45 -7.47
N GLN A 433 4.06 -14.24 -7.43
CA GLN A 433 4.73 -14.60 -6.18
C GLN A 433 5.45 -13.40 -5.57
N GLN A 434 5.42 -13.30 -4.24
CA GLN A 434 5.96 -12.16 -3.49
C GLN A 434 7.41 -11.80 -3.87
N PRO A 435 8.36 -12.74 -4.04
CA PRO A 435 9.73 -12.37 -4.43
C PRO A 435 9.83 -11.77 -5.83
N ALA A 436 9.02 -12.24 -6.79
CA ALA A 436 8.98 -11.70 -8.14
C ALA A 436 8.35 -10.30 -8.16
N TYR A 437 7.25 -10.14 -7.42
CA TYR A 437 6.59 -8.85 -7.21
C TYR A 437 7.55 -7.81 -6.62
N LEU A 438 8.20 -8.12 -5.50
CA LEU A 438 9.14 -7.21 -4.84
C LEU A 438 10.31 -6.86 -5.74
N LYS A 439 10.87 -7.85 -6.45
CA LYS A 439 11.95 -7.62 -7.41
C LYS A 439 11.53 -6.63 -8.51
N ARG A 440 10.31 -6.76 -9.02
CA ARG A 440 9.73 -5.84 -10.02
C ARG A 440 9.54 -4.44 -9.46
N MET A 441 8.94 -4.31 -8.28
CA MET A 441 8.75 -3.02 -7.59
C MET A 441 10.09 -2.35 -7.28
N SER A 442 11.11 -3.10 -6.86
CA SER A 442 12.45 -2.56 -6.60
C SER A 442 13.04 -1.84 -7.82
N GLY A 443 12.91 -2.43 -9.02
CA GLY A 443 13.38 -1.79 -10.25
C GLY A 443 12.63 -0.49 -10.58
N VAL A 444 11.31 -0.47 -10.39
CA VAL A 444 10.46 0.71 -10.59
C VAL A 444 10.84 1.83 -9.61
N VAL A 445 11.05 1.50 -8.33
CA VAL A 445 11.44 2.47 -7.29
C VAL A 445 12.82 3.05 -7.55
N ARG A 446 13.78 2.23 -7.98
CA ARG A 446 15.12 2.72 -8.37
C ARG A 446 15.04 3.71 -9.52
N LEU A 447 14.23 3.42 -10.54
CA LEU A 447 14.06 4.34 -11.66
C LEU A 447 13.42 5.67 -11.21
N TYR A 448 12.36 5.60 -10.39
CA TYR A 448 11.74 6.79 -9.81
C TYR A 448 12.74 7.63 -9.00
N ALA A 449 13.50 6.99 -8.11
CA ALA A 449 14.55 7.65 -7.32
C ALA A 449 15.67 8.23 -8.20
N ALA A 450 16.02 7.58 -9.30
CA ALA A 450 17.01 8.08 -10.25
C ALA A 450 16.51 9.34 -10.97
N ILE A 451 15.21 9.45 -11.27
CA ILE A 451 14.61 10.67 -11.83
C ILE A 451 14.73 11.82 -10.83
N LEU A 452 14.38 11.59 -9.56
CA LEU A 452 14.43 12.62 -8.50
C LEU A 452 15.82 13.27 -8.32
N ILE A 453 16.90 12.52 -8.61
CA ILE A 453 18.29 12.99 -8.46
C ILE A 453 18.98 13.31 -9.79
N SER A 454 18.28 13.14 -10.91
CA SER A 454 18.85 13.44 -12.22
C SER A 454 19.13 14.93 -12.34
N LEU A 455 20.19 15.28 -13.06
CA LEU A 455 20.58 16.68 -13.25
C LEU A 455 20.19 17.12 -14.67
N PRO A 456 19.35 18.15 -14.81
CA PRO A 456 19.03 18.71 -16.11
C PRO A 456 20.30 19.18 -16.83
N ARG A 457 20.36 19.01 -18.15
CA ARG A 457 21.50 19.41 -18.99
C ARG A 457 21.80 20.90 -18.90
N ARG A 458 20.72 21.68 -18.88
CA ARG A 458 20.76 23.13 -18.75
C ARG A 458 20.45 23.46 -17.29
N ASN A 459 20.91 24.62 -16.83
CA ASN A 459 20.61 25.10 -15.48
C ASN A 459 19.13 25.53 -15.37
N GLN A 460 18.21 24.58 -15.50
CA GLN A 460 16.77 24.72 -15.47
C GLN A 460 16.23 24.05 -14.19
N PRO A 461 15.11 24.54 -13.64
CA PRO A 461 14.46 23.88 -12.52
C PRO A 461 14.11 22.42 -12.84
N HIS A 462 14.43 21.52 -11.92
CA HIS A 462 14.07 20.11 -12.07
C HIS A 462 12.56 19.95 -11.86
N PRO A 463 11.81 19.33 -12.78
CA PRO A 463 10.34 19.29 -12.71
C PRO A 463 9.81 18.41 -11.58
N HIS A 464 10.62 17.46 -11.11
CA HIS A 464 10.30 16.53 -10.03
C HIS A 464 11.54 16.19 -9.20
N GLY A 465 12.17 17.21 -8.58
CA GLY A 465 13.52 17.12 -8.01
C GLY A 465 13.57 16.63 -6.56
N LEU A 466 14.68 16.92 -5.87
CA LEU A 466 14.90 16.49 -4.47
C LEU A 466 13.81 16.93 -3.48
N GLU A 467 13.14 18.06 -3.72
CA GLU A 467 11.99 18.48 -2.90
C GLU A 467 10.86 17.44 -2.90
N HIS A 468 10.63 16.78 -4.04
CA HIS A 468 9.66 15.70 -4.17
C HIS A 468 10.18 14.41 -3.53
N ALA A 469 11.50 14.20 -3.51
CA ALA A 469 12.12 13.10 -2.79
C ALA A 469 11.94 13.24 -1.27
N TRP A 470 12.11 14.45 -0.75
CA TRP A 470 11.86 14.77 0.65
C TRP A 470 10.39 14.57 1.01
N ARG A 471 9.47 15.15 0.24
CA ARG A 471 8.03 14.99 0.43
C ARG A 471 7.63 13.52 0.43
N TYR A 472 8.07 12.77 -0.57
CA TYR A 472 7.82 11.34 -0.69
C TYR A 472 8.26 10.57 0.57
N LEU A 473 9.52 10.76 0.98
CA LEU A 473 10.07 10.02 2.12
C LEU A 473 9.37 10.40 3.43
N ALA A 474 9.06 11.68 3.63
CA ALA A 474 8.29 12.14 4.79
C ALA A 474 6.88 11.54 4.80
N SER A 475 6.16 11.58 3.66
CA SER A 475 4.84 10.95 3.52
C SER A 475 4.88 9.46 3.81
N LEU A 476 5.89 8.75 3.32
CA LEU A 476 6.06 7.31 3.56
C LEU A 476 6.30 6.99 5.04
N LEU A 477 7.13 7.76 5.73
CA LEU A 477 7.47 7.53 7.14
C LEU A 477 6.38 7.96 8.12
N ASN A 478 5.45 8.81 7.68
CA ASN A 478 4.28 9.19 8.46
C ASN A 478 3.17 8.14 8.45
N LEU A 479 3.29 7.09 7.62
CA LEU A 479 2.34 5.98 7.57
C LEU A 479 2.83 4.81 8.42
N SER A 480 1.90 3.95 8.83
CA SER A 480 2.30 2.65 9.39
C SER A 480 2.94 1.79 8.29
N PRO A 481 4.12 1.19 8.53
CA PRO A 481 4.79 0.37 7.52
C PRO A 481 3.97 -0.88 7.21
N ARG A 482 4.14 -1.38 5.99
CA ARG A 482 3.69 -2.71 5.54
C ARG A 482 4.88 -3.65 5.50
N ASN A 483 4.72 -4.81 6.14
CA ASN A 483 5.59 -6.00 6.11
C ASN A 483 6.94 -5.86 5.35
N ASP A 484 7.17 -6.72 4.36
CA ASP A 484 8.39 -6.78 3.55
C ASP A 484 8.42 -5.74 2.43
N ILE A 485 7.25 -5.18 2.09
CA ILE A 485 7.10 -4.17 1.05
C ILE A 485 7.78 -2.86 1.46
N THR A 486 7.44 -2.26 2.59
CA THR A 486 8.03 -0.98 3.01
C THR A 486 9.54 -1.10 3.19
N ALA A 487 10.03 -2.24 3.68
CA ALA A 487 11.45 -2.53 3.78
C ALA A 487 12.14 -2.52 2.41
N ALA A 488 11.55 -3.21 1.41
CA ALA A 488 12.05 -3.21 0.04
C ALA A 488 12.05 -1.80 -0.57
N ILE A 489 10.95 -1.05 -0.43
CA ILE A 489 10.86 0.30 -1.00
C ILE A 489 11.93 1.23 -0.39
N LEU A 490 12.09 1.22 0.94
CA LEU A 490 13.05 2.09 1.64
C LEU A 490 14.49 1.80 1.23
N VAL A 491 14.92 0.54 1.18
CA VAL A 491 16.30 0.22 0.82
C VAL A 491 16.61 0.65 -0.60
N GLU A 492 15.70 0.43 -1.56
CA GLU A 492 15.93 0.81 -2.95
C GLU A 492 15.91 2.33 -3.15
N PHE A 493 14.99 3.03 -2.49
CA PHE A 493 14.91 4.48 -2.56
C PHE A 493 16.15 5.14 -1.96
N LEU A 494 16.55 4.75 -0.74
CA LEU A 494 17.72 5.32 -0.06
C LEU A 494 19.04 4.96 -0.75
N SER A 495 19.14 3.77 -1.33
CA SER A 495 20.34 3.36 -2.09
C SER A 495 20.59 4.23 -3.31
N VAL A 496 19.54 4.84 -3.88
CA VAL A 496 19.64 5.73 -5.04
C VAL A 496 19.66 7.20 -4.60
N ALA A 497 18.64 7.66 -3.88
CA ALA A 497 18.47 9.08 -3.56
C ALA A 497 19.19 9.54 -2.29
N GLY A 498 19.57 8.62 -1.39
CA GLY A 498 20.03 8.95 -0.05
C GLY A 498 21.28 9.81 -0.01
N HIS A 499 22.24 9.59 -0.91
CA HIS A 499 23.43 10.44 -1.01
C HIS A 499 23.10 11.88 -1.42
N ALA A 500 22.26 12.05 -2.44
CA ALA A 500 21.86 13.36 -2.93
C ALA A 500 21.03 14.12 -1.88
N MET A 501 20.11 13.44 -1.19
CA MET A 501 19.33 14.02 -0.09
C MET A 501 20.20 14.41 1.10
N SER A 502 21.20 13.59 1.45
CA SER A 502 22.17 13.93 2.50
C SER A 502 22.94 15.21 2.17
N LYS A 503 23.36 15.37 0.91
CA LYS A 503 24.07 16.56 0.44
C LYS A 503 23.19 17.81 0.47
N GLU A 504 21.92 17.69 0.07
CA GLU A 504 20.98 18.81 -0.03
C GLU A 504 20.47 19.28 1.34
N TYR A 505 20.05 18.33 2.20
CA TYR A 505 19.33 18.63 3.44
C TYR A 505 20.18 18.47 4.71
N GLY A 506 21.39 17.92 4.61
CA GLY A 506 22.35 17.79 5.70
C GLY A 506 21.73 17.22 6.99
N LYS A 507 21.74 18.04 8.05
CA LYS A 507 21.24 17.65 9.38
C LYS A 507 19.78 17.22 9.39
N GLN A 508 18.93 17.77 8.52
CA GLN A 508 17.52 17.37 8.49
C GLN A 508 17.36 15.94 7.95
N PHE A 509 18.14 15.57 6.94
CA PHE A 509 18.15 14.19 6.45
C PHE A 509 18.76 13.23 7.46
N GLN A 510 19.78 13.65 8.22
CA GLN A 510 20.32 12.85 9.32
C GLN A 510 19.27 12.53 10.39
N LYS A 511 18.36 13.46 10.70
CA LYS A 511 17.23 13.20 11.62
C LYS A 511 16.27 12.16 11.06
N ILE A 512 15.97 12.20 9.75
CA ILE A 512 15.17 11.17 9.08
C ILE A 512 15.85 9.81 9.16
N LEU A 513 17.15 9.72 8.84
CA LEU A 513 17.89 8.45 8.95
C LEU A 513 17.92 7.93 10.39
N HIS A 514 18.08 8.81 11.39
CA HIS A 514 18.01 8.43 12.79
C HIS A 514 16.64 7.82 13.13
N LEU A 515 15.54 8.50 12.78
CA LEU A 515 14.17 8.01 12.95
C LEU A 515 13.96 6.64 12.30
N ILE A 516 14.48 6.45 11.07
CA ILE A 516 14.40 5.17 10.38
C ILE A 516 15.13 4.08 11.17
N CYS A 517 16.35 4.35 11.63
CA CYS A 517 17.17 3.38 12.36
C CYS A 517 16.63 3.04 13.75
N THR A 518 16.11 4.01 14.50
CA THR A 518 15.76 3.83 15.92
C THR A 518 14.31 3.45 16.15
N GLU A 519 13.40 3.93 15.31
CA GLU A 519 11.95 3.78 15.53
C GLU A 519 11.29 3.02 14.39
N TYR A 520 11.41 3.53 13.16
CA TYR A 520 10.65 3.01 12.03
C TYR A 520 11.05 1.58 11.63
N PHE A 521 12.34 1.24 11.73
CA PHE A 521 12.82 -0.12 11.50
C PHE A 521 12.22 -1.12 12.50
N SER A 522 12.06 -0.73 13.77
CA SER A 522 11.37 -1.56 14.76
C SER A 522 9.89 -1.73 14.42
N MET A 523 9.23 -0.68 13.93
CA MET A 523 7.84 -0.78 13.44
C MET A 523 7.71 -1.79 12.29
N ILE A 524 8.62 -1.75 11.31
CA ILE A 524 8.69 -2.71 10.19
C ILE A 524 8.85 -4.15 10.71
N ARG A 525 9.76 -4.38 11.67
CA ARG A 525 9.96 -5.70 12.26
C ARG A 525 8.72 -6.23 12.98
N ASN A 526 7.97 -5.36 13.65
CA ASN A 526 6.77 -5.76 14.39
C ASN A 526 5.61 -6.16 13.47
N VAL A 527 5.49 -5.52 12.30
CA VAL A 527 4.43 -5.84 11.31
C VAL A 527 4.82 -6.96 10.34
N THR A 528 6.08 -7.39 10.34
CA THR A 528 6.58 -8.45 9.46
C THR A 528 6.59 -9.80 10.17
N PRO A 529 5.81 -10.80 9.71
CA PRO A 529 5.79 -12.12 10.33
C PRO A 529 7.18 -12.79 10.30
N LYS A 530 7.52 -13.48 11.39
CA LYS A 530 8.76 -14.28 11.47
C LYS A 530 8.71 -15.37 10.39
N GLY A 531 9.71 -15.42 9.52
CA GLY A 531 9.78 -16.39 8.43
C GLY A 531 9.24 -15.93 7.06
N SER A 532 8.43 -14.87 7.00
CA SER A 532 7.75 -14.44 5.76
C SER A 532 8.23 -13.10 5.17
N GLY A 533 9.32 -12.52 5.66
CA GLY A 533 9.85 -11.23 5.16
C GLY A 533 11.33 -10.97 5.41
N GLY A 534 12.11 -12.00 5.76
CA GLY A 534 13.51 -11.84 6.20
C GLY A 534 14.41 -11.16 5.16
N GLY A 535 14.27 -11.49 3.88
CA GLY A 535 15.16 -10.95 2.83
C GLY A 535 15.17 -9.42 2.75
N PRO A 536 14.03 -8.75 2.48
CA PRO A 536 13.97 -7.30 2.41
C PRO A 536 14.29 -6.60 3.73
N VAL A 537 13.82 -7.13 4.87
CA VAL A 537 14.07 -6.53 6.19
C VAL A 537 15.55 -6.62 6.57
N THR A 538 16.21 -7.76 6.36
CA THR A 538 17.65 -7.91 6.60
C THR A 538 18.46 -7.02 5.66
N ARG A 539 18.09 -6.90 4.38
CA ARG A 539 18.77 -5.96 3.46
C ARG A 539 18.67 -4.50 3.92
N LEU A 540 17.52 -4.10 4.47
CA LEU A 540 17.38 -2.77 5.06
C LEU A 540 18.25 -2.62 6.31
N GLU A 541 18.29 -3.62 7.20
CA GLU A 541 19.15 -3.64 8.38
C GLU A 541 20.63 -3.49 8.00
N ASP A 542 21.10 -4.30 7.05
CA ASP A 542 22.48 -4.27 6.55
C ASP A 542 22.82 -2.92 5.94
N PHE A 543 21.93 -2.36 5.11
CA PHE A 543 22.11 -1.05 4.49
C PHE A 543 22.23 0.08 5.52
N LEU A 544 21.35 0.09 6.53
CA LEU A 544 21.36 1.10 7.59
C LEU A 544 22.63 0.96 8.46
N GLN A 545 23.01 -0.26 8.81
CA GLN A 545 24.23 -0.53 9.58
C GLN A 545 25.50 -0.10 8.82
N GLU A 546 25.57 -0.40 7.52
CA GLU A 546 26.67 0.02 6.65
C GLU A 546 26.73 1.55 6.56
N SER A 547 25.59 2.22 6.40
CA SER A 547 25.50 3.68 6.33
C SER A 547 25.99 4.35 7.62
N ILE A 548 25.66 3.79 8.78
CA ILE A 548 26.16 4.26 10.09
C ILE A 548 27.67 4.04 10.19
N THR A 549 28.12 2.82 9.89
CA THR A 549 29.54 2.42 10.05
C THR A 549 30.47 3.22 9.15
N LYS A 550 30.03 3.54 7.92
CA LYS A 550 30.79 4.34 6.95
C LYS A 550 30.61 5.86 7.13
N GLY A 551 29.74 6.30 8.05
CA GLY A 551 29.47 7.71 8.32
C GLY A 551 28.63 8.42 7.26
N GLY A 552 27.87 7.69 6.44
CA GLY A 552 26.97 8.24 5.43
C GLY A 552 26.59 7.24 4.33
N ILE A 553 25.64 7.64 3.49
CA ILE A 553 25.21 6.87 2.31
C ILE A 553 26.14 7.22 1.12
N PRO A 554 26.79 6.24 0.48
CA PRO A 554 27.65 6.49 -0.67
C PRO A 554 26.84 6.90 -1.91
N PRO A 555 27.45 7.60 -2.88
CA PRO A 555 26.79 7.90 -4.15
C PRO A 555 26.38 6.60 -4.86
N PRO A 556 25.22 6.56 -5.52
CA PRO A 556 24.76 5.34 -6.17
C PRO A 556 25.67 4.93 -7.33
N ALA A 557 25.96 3.63 -7.42
CA ALA A 557 26.78 3.09 -8.48
C ALA A 557 26.10 3.25 -9.84
N GLY A 558 26.82 3.83 -10.81
CA GLY A 558 26.30 4.07 -12.17
C GLY A 558 25.68 5.45 -12.39
N GLN A 559 25.66 6.32 -11.37
CA GLN A 559 25.23 7.71 -11.55
C GLN A 559 26.04 8.39 -12.65
N LEU A 560 25.34 9.08 -13.57
CA LEU A 560 26.00 9.80 -14.65
C LEU A 560 26.83 10.97 -14.09
N PRO A 561 28.07 11.18 -14.57
CA PRO A 561 28.89 12.31 -14.16
C PRO A 561 28.28 13.65 -14.62
N LEU A 562 28.61 14.75 -13.93
CA LEU A 562 28.10 16.10 -14.22
C LEU A 562 28.28 16.57 -15.67
N ARG A 563 29.28 16.03 -16.38
CA ARG A 563 29.61 16.36 -17.78
C ARG A 563 29.41 15.16 -18.71
N PHE A 564 28.42 14.31 -18.42
CA PHE A 564 28.17 13.13 -19.24
C PHE A 564 27.67 13.48 -20.65
N TRP A 565 26.84 14.51 -20.76
CA TRP A 565 26.20 14.97 -22.00
C TRP A 565 27.17 15.54 -23.02
#